data_AF-E3IU34-F1
#
_entry.id   AF-E3IU34-F1
#
_cell.length_a   1.000
_cell.length_b   1.000
_cell.length_c   1.000
_cell.angle_alpha   90.00
_cell.angle_beta   90.00
_cell.angle_gamma   90.00
#
_symmetry.space_group_name_H-M   'P 1'
#
loop_
_entity.id
_entity.type
_entity.pdbx_description
1 polymer ?
#
loop_
_entity_poly.entity_id
_entity_poly.type
_entity_poly.pdbx_seq_one_letter_code
_entity_poly.pdbx_strand_id
1 'polypeptide(L)'
;MDGQGVNPTELWTPPDDAGTSPPAPDRWLSAVAPARGEAALAVRRYDPARFLQGLVATAWRRAEERGQAVHIQGPWPVIAVYPTSYAAVVYGGEGGLRPYAGTEDLPTQATLVFSRSPQYAVNHPDMVPLDVLLWKLALSASRGRLPLDASLDTPFALREWPNFTRLIVTPGAMSVAALWVRQPSTLRQTIDLLHLPPEDVFVFYSAAAAVDLVRPDLPSRPASLLAAAPPSPPPAVVPTPRRPLLRKLFDKLRTG
;
A
#
# COMPACT_ATOMS: atom_id res chain seq x y z
N MET A 1 -45.75 -63.57 -31.43
CA MET A 1 -44.91 -62.45 -30.92
C MET A 1 -43.62 -63.08 -30.44
N ASP A 2 -42.86 -63.74 -31.32
CA ASP A 2 -42.02 -63.15 -32.39
C ASP A 2 -41.01 -62.20 -31.74
N GLY A 3 -39.69 -62.33 -31.86
CA GLY A 3 -38.83 -63.24 -32.59
C GLY A 3 -37.40 -62.95 -32.09
N GLN A 4 -36.57 -63.96 -31.94
CA GLN A 4 -35.48 -64.26 -32.89
C GLN A 4 -34.13 -63.81 -32.31
N GLY A 5 -33.42 -64.77 -31.73
CA GLY A 5 -31.99 -64.63 -31.51
C GLY A 5 -31.22 -64.73 -32.82
N VAL A 6 -30.05 -64.12 -32.88
CA VAL A 6 -28.96 -64.59 -33.74
C VAL A 6 -27.63 -64.26 -33.06
N ASN A 7 -26.83 -65.30 -32.88
CA ASN A 7 -25.44 -65.28 -32.47
C ASN A 7 -24.57 -65.46 -33.76
N PRO A 8 -23.27 -65.79 -33.69
CA PRO A 8 -22.13 -64.97 -34.10
C PRO A 8 -21.48 -65.39 -35.45
N THR A 9 -20.45 -64.61 -35.85
CA THR A 9 -19.29 -65.00 -36.71
C THR A 9 -19.39 -64.68 -38.21
N GLU A 10 -18.63 -63.67 -38.65
CA GLU A 10 -17.87 -63.58 -39.93
C GLU A 10 -16.78 -62.50 -39.69
N LEU A 11 -15.54 -62.84 -39.29
CA LEU A 11 -14.37 -63.26 -40.08
C LEU A 11 -13.94 -62.33 -41.23
N TRP A 12 -12.89 -61.51 -40.98
CA TRP A 12 -11.83 -61.19 -41.95
C TRP A 12 -10.59 -60.58 -41.24
N THR A 13 -9.38 -61.02 -41.61
CA THR A 13 -8.04 -60.46 -41.26
C THR A 13 -7.13 -60.53 -42.52
N PRO A 14 -5.86 -60.03 -42.50
CA PRO A 14 -5.36 -58.66 -42.71
C PRO A 14 -4.48 -58.56 -44.01
N PRO A 15 -3.61 -57.54 -44.23
CA PRO A 15 -2.25 -57.58 -43.67
C PRO A 15 -1.60 -56.21 -43.31
N ASP A 16 -0.42 -56.34 -42.69
CA ASP A 16 0.63 -55.40 -42.28
C ASP A 16 0.67 -53.99 -42.89
N ASP A 17 0.91 -52.97 -42.05
CA ASP A 17 2.14 -52.20 -42.23
C ASP A 17 2.58 -51.41 -40.97
N ALA A 18 3.89 -51.47 -40.77
CA ALA A 18 4.82 -50.54 -40.14
C ALA A 18 4.39 -49.65 -38.95
N GLY A 19 5.20 -49.76 -37.89
CA GLY A 19 5.06 -49.03 -36.64
C GLY A 19 5.01 -47.50 -36.75
N THR A 20 4.39 -46.88 -35.76
CA THR A 20 4.80 -45.59 -35.24
C THR A 20 4.47 -45.57 -33.75
N SER A 21 5.50 -45.37 -32.93
CA SER A 21 5.42 -45.24 -31.47
C SER A 21 4.44 -44.15 -31.01
N PRO A 22 3.88 -44.26 -29.79
CA PRO A 22 3.09 -43.17 -29.21
C PRO A 22 3.99 -41.94 -28.96
N PRO A 23 3.53 -40.71 -29.22
CA PRO A 23 4.32 -39.52 -28.92
C PRO A 23 4.47 -39.34 -27.40
N ALA A 24 5.71 -39.12 -26.97
CA ALA A 24 6.09 -38.80 -25.60
C ALA A 24 5.39 -37.53 -25.07
N PRO A 25 4.98 -37.48 -23.79
CA PRO A 25 4.44 -36.27 -23.19
C PRO A 25 5.56 -35.39 -22.66
N ASP A 26 6.16 -34.54 -23.50
CA ASP A 26 7.05 -33.46 -23.04
C ASP A 26 7.09 -32.30 -24.04
N ARG A 27 6.25 -31.28 -23.83
CA ARG A 27 6.51 -29.91 -24.32
C ARG A 27 5.63 -28.83 -23.68
N TRP A 28 5.40 -28.91 -22.37
CA TRP A 28 4.84 -27.80 -21.59
C TRP A 28 5.92 -26.77 -21.26
N LEU A 29 6.55 -26.17 -22.27
CA LEU A 29 7.30 -24.92 -22.13
C LEU A 29 7.27 -24.15 -23.47
N SER A 30 6.89 -22.87 -23.36
CA SER A 30 6.96 -21.83 -24.38
C SER A 30 5.84 -21.78 -25.42
N ALA A 31 4.62 -21.54 -24.93
CA ALA A 31 3.76 -20.57 -25.59
C ALA A 31 3.73 -19.31 -24.73
N VAL A 32 4.70 -18.42 -24.95
CA VAL A 32 4.52 -17.00 -24.60
C VAL A 32 3.34 -16.55 -25.45
N ALA A 33 2.16 -16.52 -24.83
CA ALA A 33 1.02 -15.86 -25.44
C ALA A 33 1.45 -14.44 -25.83
N PRO A 34 1.20 -13.98 -27.06
CA PRO A 34 1.50 -12.61 -27.42
C PRO A 34 0.80 -11.71 -26.40
N ALA A 35 1.56 -10.76 -25.84
CA ALA A 35 1.05 -9.73 -24.95
C ALA A 35 -0.28 -9.23 -25.51
N ARG A 36 -1.38 -9.57 -24.83
CA ARG A 36 -2.69 -8.99 -25.17
C ARG A 36 -2.48 -7.50 -25.14
N GLY A 37 -2.79 -6.86 -26.27
CA GLY A 37 -2.50 -5.48 -26.57
C GLY A 37 -2.62 -4.61 -25.33
N GLU A 38 -1.53 -3.90 -25.06
CA GLU A 38 -1.34 -2.91 -24.03
C GLU A 38 -2.32 -1.76 -24.27
N ALA A 39 -3.61 -2.01 -24.03
CA ALA A 39 -4.60 -0.98 -23.92
C ALA A 39 -4.15 -0.12 -22.74
N ALA A 40 -3.66 1.08 -23.04
CA ALA A 40 -3.30 2.05 -22.02
C ALA A 40 -4.49 2.17 -21.06
N LEU A 41 -4.31 1.68 -19.83
CA LEU A 41 -5.34 1.70 -18.81
C LEU A 41 -5.75 3.17 -18.67
N ALA A 42 -7.01 3.51 -18.98
CA ALA A 42 -7.50 4.89 -18.94
C ALA A 42 -7.62 5.34 -17.48
N VAL A 43 -6.49 5.70 -16.87
CA VAL A 43 -6.42 6.06 -15.44
C VAL A 43 -6.97 7.45 -15.23
N ARG A 44 -8.06 7.52 -14.48
CA ARG A 44 -8.55 8.78 -13.92
C ARG A 44 -7.65 9.18 -12.76
N ARG A 45 -7.20 10.42 -12.75
CA ARG A 45 -6.33 10.97 -11.70
C ARG A 45 -7.03 12.02 -10.87
N TYR A 46 -6.51 12.25 -9.67
CA TYR A 46 -6.92 13.33 -8.78
C TYR A 46 -5.71 13.88 -8.02
N ASP A 47 -5.78 15.14 -7.62
CA ASP A 47 -4.75 15.78 -6.80
C ASP A 47 -5.14 15.70 -5.32
N PRO A 48 -4.42 14.94 -4.48
CA PRO A 48 -4.76 14.86 -3.08
C PRO A 48 -4.75 16.18 -2.33
N ALA A 49 -3.91 17.12 -2.77
CA ALA A 49 -3.75 18.43 -2.15
C ALA A 49 -5.02 19.29 -2.27
N ARG A 50 -5.88 19.04 -3.26
CA ARG A 50 -7.12 19.83 -3.51
C ARG A 50 -8.32 19.41 -2.66
N PHE A 51 -8.18 18.41 -1.79
CA PHE A 51 -9.26 17.87 -0.95
C PHE A 51 -8.96 18.04 0.54
N LEU A 52 -9.95 17.75 1.39
CA LEU A 52 -9.78 17.71 2.85
C LEU A 52 -8.63 16.79 3.28
N GLN A 53 -8.41 15.65 2.60
CA GLN A 53 -7.28 14.76 2.95
C GLN A 53 -5.94 15.50 2.93
N GLY A 54 -5.67 16.30 1.88
CA GLY A 54 -4.39 16.97 1.69
C GLY A 54 -4.24 18.17 2.62
N LEU A 55 -5.35 18.85 2.90
CA LEU A 55 -5.42 19.91 3.88
C LEU A 55 -5.14 19.40 5.29
N VAL A 56 -5.77 18.29 5.71
CA VAL A 56 -5.54 17.67 7.02
C VAL A 56 -4.11 17.14 7.14
N ALA A 57 -3.59 16.47 6.11
CA ALA A 57 -2.21 16.01 6.09
C ALA A 57 -1.20 17.18 6.19
N THR A 58 -1.49 18.30 5.53
CA THR A 58 -0.65 19.51 5.59
C THR A 58 -0.74 20.18 6.97
N ALA A 59 -1.94 20.27 7.54
CA ALA A 59 -2.14 20.80 8.88
C ALA A 59 -1.41 19.96 9.92
N TRP A 60 -1.46 18.63 9.80
CA TRP A 60 -0.72 17.70 10.64
C TRP A 60 0.79 17.94 10.59
N ARG A 61 1.39 17.96 9.39
CA ARG A 61 2.85 18.19 9.26
C ARG A 61 3.26 19.51 9.93
N ARG A 62 2.49 20.58 9.72
CA ARG A 62 2.75 21.88 10.38
C ARG A 62 2.54 21.84 11.89
N ALA A 63 1.60 21.02 12.37
CA ALA A 63 1.35 20.82 13.80
C ALA A 63 2.54 20.09 14.45
N GLU A 64 3.04 19.05 13.79
CA GLU A 64 4.20 18.25 14.20
C GLU A 64 5.47 19.11 14.24
N GLU A 65 5.77 19.83 13.15
CA GLU A 65 6.93 20.73 13.05
C GLU A 65 6.99 21.78 14.17
N ARG A 66 5.83 22.26 14.61
CA ARG A 66 5.72 23.33 15.64
C ARG A 66 5.44 22.79 17.04
N GLY A 67 5.14 21.51 17.19
CA GLY A 67 4.64 20.93 18.44
C GLY A 67 3.35 21.59 18.96
N GLN A 68 2.52 22.12 18.06
CA GLN A 68 1.31 22.87 18.40
C GLN A 68 0.09 22.30 17.70
N ALA A 69 -1.04 22.23 18.39
CA ALA A 69 -2.31 21.86 17.76
C ALA A 69 -2.70 22.87 16.67
N VAL A 70 -3.29 22.38 15.58
CA VAL A 70 -3.75 23.21 14.46
C VAL A 70 -5.24 23.00 14.28
N HIS A 71 -6.00 24.10 14.25
CA HIS A 71 -7.41 24.12 13.91
C HIS A 71 -7.58 24.50 12.45
N ILE A 72 -8.30 23.68 11.71
CA ILE A 72 -8.64 23.86 10.32
C ILE A 72 -10.07 24.38 10.28
N GLN A 73 -10.24 25.63 9.88
CA GLN A 73 -11.52 26.30 9.74
C GLN A 73 -11.88 26.41 8.26
N GLY A 74 -13.17 26.29 7.94
CA GLY A 74 -13.69 26.38 6.58
C GLY A 74 -15.21 26.25 6.59
N PRO A 75 -15.87 26.03 5.43
CA PRO A 75 -17.31 25.75 5.35
C PRO A 75 -17.73 24.41 5.98
N TRP A 76 -16.77 23.55 6.34
CA TRP A 76 -17.00 22.30 7.08
C TRP A 76 -16.84 22.49 8.59
N PRO A 77 -17.34 21.56 9.43
CA PRO A 77 -17.09 21.60 10.87
C PRO A 77 -15.60 21.64 11.21
N VAL A 78 -15.22 22.43 12.21
CA VAL A 78 -13.80 22.65 12.55
C VAL A 78 -13.10 21.32 12.82
N ILE A 79 -11.91 21.16 12.25
CA ILE A 79 -11.06 19.98 12.49
C ILE A 79 -9.84 20.46 13.28
N ALA A 80 -9.61 19.92 14.47
CA ALA A 80 -8.35 20.12 15.19
C ALA A 80 -7.45 18.90 15.01
N VAL A 81 -6.17 19.11 14.71
CA VAL A 81 -5.14 18.07 14.69
C VAL A 81 -4.16 18.28 15.84
N TYR A 82 -3.80 17.19 16.51
CA TYR A 82 -3.07 17.21 17.78
C TYR A 82 -1.78 16.38 17.66
N PRO A 83 -0.60 17.01 17.55
CA PRO A 83 0.66 16.34 17.20
C PRO A 83 1.11 15.30 18.23
N THR A 84 0.95 15.58 19.52
CA THR A 84 1.42 14.67 20.58
C THR A 84 0.61 13.38 20.67
N SER A 85 -0.69 13.41 20.36
CA SER A 85 -1.58 12.25 20.49
C SER A 85 -1.84 11.50 19.18
N TYR A 86 -1.31 11.99 18.06
CA TYR A 86 -1.61 11.45 16.72
C TYR A 86 -3.13 11.31 16.49
N ALA A 87 -3.87 12.34 16.90
CA ALA A 87 -5.33 12.35 16.88
C ALA A 87 -5.88 13.63 16.26
N ALA A 88 -7.12 13.56 15.82
CA ALA A 88 -7.91 14.69 15.37
C ALA A 88 -9.23 14.77 16.13
N VAL A 89 -9.79 15.97 16.24
CA VAL A 89 -11.16 16.19 16.72
C VAL A 89 -11.93 16.87 15.60
N VAL A 90 -13.07 16.30 15.24
CA VAL A 90 -14.01 16.92 14.32
C VAL A 90 -15.16 17.49 15.15
N TYR A 91 -15.16 18.80 15.39
CA TYR A 91 -16.17 19.42 16.23
C TYR A 91 -17.56 19.26 15.61
N GLY A 92 -18.50 18.65 16.34
CA GLY A 92 -19.83 18.33 15.79
C GLY A 92 -19.88 16.97 15.06
N GLY A 93 -18.83 16.16 15.21
CA GLY A 93 -18.76 14.78 14.74
C GLY A 93 -18.35 14.61 13.26
N GLU A 94 -17.76 13.45 12.95
CA GLU A 94 -17.30 13.11 11.60
C GLU A 94 -18.41 13.14 10.52
N GLY A 95 -19.67 12.95 10.92
CA GLY A 95 -20.82 12.96 10.01
C GLY A 95 -20.95 14.25 9.22
N GLY A 96 -20.58 15.39 9.83
CA GLY A 96 -20.63 16.70 9.18
C GLY A 96 -19.57 16.92 8.09
N LEU A 97 -18.55 16.06 7.99
CA LEU A 97 -17.52 16.14 6.94
C LEU A 97 -17.97 15.46 5.63
N ARG A 98 -18.97 14.58 5.66
CA ARG A 98 -19.39 13.78 4.49
C ARG A 98 -19.68 14.61 3.23
N PRO A 99 -20.37 15.77 3.29
CA PRO A 99 -20.62 16.59 2.12
C PRO A 99 -19.35 17.19 1.49
N TYR A 100 -18.28 17.32 2.27
CA TYR A 100 -17.05 18.02 1.90
C TYR A 100 -15.91 17.06 1.54
N ALA A 101 -15.91 15.84 2.07
CA ALA A 101 -14.78 14.91 1.94
C ALA A 101 -14.39 14.57 0.49
N GLY A 102 -15.33 14.65 -0.45
CA GLY A 102 -15.10 14.41 -1.88
C GLY A 102 -15.16 15.67 -2.77
N THR A 103 -15.14 16.87 -2.18
CA THR A 103 -15.23 18.14 -2.89
C THR A 103 -13.84 18.70 -3.16
N GLU A 104 -13.61 19.16 -4.39
CA GLU A 104 -12.35 19.78 -4.82
C GLU A 104 -12.29 21.26 -4.38
N ASP A 105 -11.08 21.81 -4.32
CA ASP A 105 -10.78 23.23 -4.05
C ASP A 105 -11.13 23.76 -2.65
N LEU A 106 -11.43 22.86 -1.71
CA LEU A 106 -11.63 23.19 -0.30
C LEU A 106 -10.42 23.86 0.38
N PRO A 107 -9.15 23.51 0.10
CA PRO A 107 -8.01 24.18 0.74
C PRO A 107 -7.98 25.69 0.53
N THR A 108 -8.49 26.20 -0.59
CA THR A 108 -8.56 27.65 -0.88
C THR A 108 -9.53 28.38 0.07
N GLN A 109 -10.48 27.63 0.66
CA GLN A 109 -11.47 28.14 1.61
C GLN A 109 -11.05 27.88 3.07
N ALA A 110 -9.85 27.30 3.28
CA ALA A 110 -9.39 26.90 4.59
C ALA A 110 -8.53 27.97 5.27
N THR A 111 -8.71 28.12 6.58
CA THR A 111 -7.78 28.85 7.44
C THR A 111 -7.19 27.91 8.47
N LEU A 112 -5.85 27.94 8.62
CA LEU A 112 -5.13 27.18 9.64
C LEU A 112 -4.81 28.09 10.83
N VAL A 113 -5.39 27.78 11.98
CA VAL A 113 -5.21 28.52 13.23
C VAL A 113 -4.40 27.68 14.20
N PHE A 114 -3.19 28.14 14.52
CA PHE A 114 -2.30 27.49 15.47
C PHE A 114 -2.73 27.82 16.90
N SER A 115 -2.88 26.79 17.73
CA SER A 115 -3.21 26.99 19.13
C SER A 115 -2.04 27.64 19.87
N ARG A 116 -2.35 28.67 20.69
CA ARG A 116 -1.38 29.30 21.60
C ARG A 116 -1.16 28.48 22.87
N SER A 117 -2.10 27.60 23.21
CA SER A 117 -1.97 26.65 24.31
C SER A 117 -1.74 25.26 23.74
N PRO A 118 -0.68 24.56 24.16
CA PRO A 118 -0.51 23.16 23.81
C PRO A 118 -1.51 22.25 24.53
N GLN A 119 -2.30 22.78 25.48
CA GLN A 119 -3.17 21.95 26.31
C GLN A 119 -4.41 21.46 25.54
N TYR A 120 -4.42 20.15 25.38
CA TYR A 120 -5.38 19.31 24.70
C TYR A 120 -6.71 19.23 25.45
N ALA A 121 -7.84 19.16 24.73
CA ALA A 121 -9.02 18.49 25.25
C ALA A 121 -8.78 16.97 25.18
N VAL A 122 -7.97 16.44 26.10
CA VAL A 122 -7.77 14.99 26.23
C VAL A 122 -9.14 14.35 26.44
N ASN A 123 -9.50 13.37 25.61
CA ASN A 123 -10.79 12.66 25.63
C ASN A 123 -12.01 13.46 25.15
N HIS A 124 -11.87 14.35 24.17
CA HIS A 124 -13.04 14.90 23.47
C HIS A 124 -13.89 13.76 22.87
N PRO A 125 -15.24 13.78 23.00
CA PRO A 125 -16.10 12.69 22.51
C PRO A 125 -15.96 12.44 21.00
N ASP A 126 -15.73 13.50 20.23
CA ASP A 126 -15.50 13.43 18.78
C ASP A 126 -14.02 13.22 18.39
N MET A 127 -13.16 12.81 19.33
CA MET A 127 -11.76 12.54 19.05
C MET A 127 -11.60 11.22 18.31
N VAL A 128 -10.81 11.23 17.24
CA VAL A 128 -10.53 10.07 16.39
C VAL A 128 -9.03 9.96 16.12
N PRO A 129 -8.48 8.73 15.97
CA PRO A 129 -7.12 8.55 15.48
C PRO A 129 -6.92 9.24 14.13
N LEU A 130 -5.77 9.90 13.93
CA LEU A 130 -5.53 10.69 12.74
C LEU A 130 -5.47 9.83 11.46
N ASP A 131 -4.85 8.66 11.55
CA ASP A 131 -4.81 7.67 10.47
C ASP A 131 -6.21 7.25 10.03
N VAL A 132 -7.12 7.00 10.97
CA VAL A 132 -8.52 6.64 10.68
C VAL A 132 -9.23 7.77 9.94
N LEU A 133 -9.02 9.03 10.35
CA LEU A 133 -9.62 10.19 9.68
C LEU A 133 -9.03 10.37 8.27
N LEU A 134 -7.71 10.35 8.13
CA LEU A 134 -7.02 10.48 6.84
C LEU A 134 -7.43 9.37 5.87
N TRP A 135 -7.54 8.13 6.35
CA TRP A 135 -8.03 6.99 5.57
C TRP A 135 -9.43 7.26 5.01
N LYS A 136 -10.39 7.67 5.85
CA LYS A 136 -11.77 7.99 5.43
C LYS A 136 -11.81 9.12 4.40
N LEU A 137 -11.04 10.18 4.62
CA LEU A 137 -10.96 11.32 3.72
C LEU A 137 -10.35 10.91 2.38
N ALA A 138 -9.34 10.04 2.39
CA ALA A 138 -8.69 9.55 1.18
C ALA A 138 -9.59 8.65 0.34
N LEU A 139 -10.33 7.75 0.96
CA LEU A 139 -11.37 6.97 0.28
C LEU A 139 -12.39 7.89 -0.41
N SER A 140 -12.84 8.92 0.30
CA SER A 140 -13.85 9.88 -0.18
C SER A 140 -13.34 10.78 -1.31
N ALA A 141 -12.06 11.16 -1.25
CA ALA A 141 -11.42 12.01 -2.25
C ALA A 141 -11.03 11.22 -3.52
N SER A 142 -10.48 10.01 -3.36
CA SER A 142 -10.04 9.17 -4.50
C SER A 142 -11.22 8.77 -5.39
N ARG A 143 -12.27 8.16 -4.84
CA ARG A 143 -13.40 7.60 -5.61
C ARG A 143 -12.95 6.74 -6.81
N GLY A 144 -11.94 5.89 -6.64
CA GLY A 144 -11.41 5.05 -7.73
C GLY A 144 -10.36 5.74 -8.60
N ARG A 145 -9.97 6.98 -8.28
CA ARG A 145 -8.95 7.73 -9.02
C ARG A 145 -7.58 7.51 -8.38
N LEU A 146 -6.55 7.52 -9.21
CA LEU A 146 -5.17 7.41 -8.78
C LEU A 146 -4.57 8.79 -8.45
N PRO A 147 -3.80 8.96 -7.37
CA PRO A 147 -3.10 10.21 -7.09
C PRO A 147 -2.20 10.65 -8.26
N LEU A 148 -2.05 11.96 -8.49
CA LEU A 148 -1.25 12.50 -9.59
C LEU A 148 0.23 12.06 -9.55
N ASP A 149 0.78 11.93 -8.35
CA ASP A 149 2.17 11.55 -8.08
C ASP A 149 2.40 10.03 -8.14
N ALA A 150 1.35 9.23 -8.15
CA ALA A 150 1.47 7.78 -8.17
C ALA A 150 1.72 7.24 -9.59
N SER A 151 2.77 6.43 -9.71
CA SER A 151 3.11 5.69 -10.92
C SER A 151 2.43 4.32 -10.92
N LEU A 152 1.97 3.86 -12.09
CA LEU A 152 1.45 2.51 -12.24
C LEU A 152 2.54 1.44 -12.19
N ASP A 153 3.75 1.81 -12.58
CA ASP A 153 4.84 0.88 -12.88
C ASP A 153 5.92 0.89 -11.78
N THR A 154 5.74 1.71 -10.74
CA THR A 154 6.57 1.66 -9.54
C THR A 154 6.09 0.51 -8.64
N PRO A 155 6.98 -0.41 -8.22
CA PRO A 155 6.63 -1.42 -7.24
C PRO A 155 6.37 -0.79 -5.88
N PHE A 156 5.28 -1.19 -5.24
CA PHE A 156 4.92 -0.76 -3.89
C PHE A 156 4.88 -1.95 -2.94
N ALA A 157 5.31 -1.72 -1.71
CA ALA A 157 5.20 -2.65 -0.59
C ALA A 157 4.55 -1.95 0.61
N LEU A 158 3.96 -2.73 1.52
CA LEU A 158 3.41 -2.18 2.76
C LEU A 158 4.47 -2.14 3.86
N ARG A 159 4.51 -1.03 4.61
CA ARG A 159 5.42 -0.88 5.77
C ARG A 159 5.06 -1.84 6.89
N GLU A 160 3.76 -2.04 7.06
CA GLU A 160 3.14 -2.91 8.05
C GLU A 160 1.71 -3.25 7.61
N TRP A 161 1.09 -4.21 8.31
CA TRP A 161 -0.28 -4.60 8.04
C TRP A 161 -1.26 -3.47 8.43
N PRO A 162 -2.19 -3.04 7.55
CA PRO A 162 -3.18 -2.04 7.91
C PRO A 162 -4.06 -2.54 9.06
N ASN A 163 -4.35 -1.69 10.04
CA ASN A 163 -5.19 -2.05 11.17
C ASN A 163 -6.68 -2.14 10.77
N PHE A 164 -7.07 -3.20 10.08
CA PHE A 164 -8.44 -3.44 9.60
C PHE A 164 -9.48 -3.61 10.71
N THR A 165 -9.09 -3.67 11.98
CA THR A 165 -10.06 -3.57 13.10
C THR A 165 -10.61 -2.15 13.28
N ARG A 166 -9.92 -1.15 12.72
CA ARG A 166 -10.28 0.28 12.82
C ARG A 166 -10.45 0.96 11.46
N LEU A 167 -9.70 0.52 10.46
CA LEU A 167 -9.73 1.06 9.10
C LEU A 167 -10.86 0.42 8.29
N ILE A 168 -11.48 1.21 7.41
CA ILE A 168 -12.51 0.72 6.49
C ILE A 168 -11.87 -0.29 5.53
N VAL A 169 -12.39 -1.51 5.52
CA VAL A 169 -11.99 -2.56 4.58
C VAL A 169 -12.68 -2.33 3.24
N THR A 170 -11.91 -1.95 2.23
CA THR A 170 -12.41 -1.77 0.85
C THR A 170 -12.49 -3.10 0.11
N PRO A 171 -13.21 -3.19 -1.01
CA PRO A 171 -13.17 -4.38 -1.85
C PRO A 171 -11.73 -4.77 -2.19
N GLY A 172 -11.41 -6.07 -2.06
CA GLY A 172 -10.07 -6.58 -2.32
C GLY A 172 -8.96 -6.16 -1.34
N ALA A 173 -9.24 -5.33 -0.33
CA ALA A 173 -8.22 -4.75 0.56
C ALA A 173 -7.32 -5.80 1.24
N MET A 174 -7.92 -6.87 1.75
CA MET A 174 -7.19 -7.96 2.41
C MET A 174 -6.23 -8.66 1.44
N SER A 175 -6.68 -8.90 0.20
CA SER A 175 -5.87 -9.55 -0.84
C SER A 175 -4.73 -8.65 -1.31
N VAL A 176 -4.99 -7.36 -1.51
CA VAL A 176 -3.96 -6.38 -1.86
C VAL A 176 -2.94 -6.26 -0.72
N ALA A 177 -3.39 -6.14 0.52
CA ALA A 177 -2.51 -6.06 1.68
C ALA A 177 -1.64 -7.33 1.83
N ALA A 178 -2.23 -8.51 1.68
CA ALA A 178 -1.51 -9.79 1.71
C ALA A 178 -0.46 -9.89 0.60
N LEU A 179 -0.76 -9.42 -0.60
CA LEU A 179 0.20 -9.38 -1.70
C LEU A 179 1.37 -8.44 -1.37
N TRP A 180 1.09 -7.19 -0.98
CA TRP A 180 2.10 -6.15 -0.78
C TRP A 180 2.94 -6.31 0.48
N VAL A 181 2.49 -7.09 1.46
CA VAL A 181 3.33 -7.51 2.60
C VAL A 181 4.29 -8.63 2.20
N ARG A 182 3.88 -9.51 1.29
CA ARG A 182 4.71 -10.66 0.85
C ARG A 182 5.75 -10.25 -0.19
N GLN A 183 5.38 -9.36 -1.10
CA GLN A 183 6.27 -8.93 -2.17
C GLN A 183 5.91 -7.51 -2.65
N PRO A 184 6.92 -6.71 -3.01
CA PRO A 184 6.69 -5.49 -3.79
C PRO A 184 5.96 -5.81 -5.10
N SER A 185 4.95 -5.04 -5.45
CA SER A 185 4.19 -5.22 -6.69
C SER A 185 3.74 -3.89 -7.26
N THR A 186 3.77 -3.77 -8.58
CA THR A 186 3.23 -2.58 -9.27
C THR A 186 1.70 -2.58 -9.19
N LEU A 187 1.07 -1.42 -9.42
CA LEU A 187 -0.39 -1.35 -9.44
C LEU A 187 -0.97 -2.20 -10.57
N ARG A 188 -0.31 -2.22 -11.73
CA ARG A 188 -0.69 -3.06 -12.88
C ARG A 188 -0.64 -4.55 -12.54
N GLN A 189 0.49 -5.01 -11.99
CA GLN A 189 0.62 -6.40 -11.56
C GLN A 189 -0.41 -6.77 -10.50
N THR A 190 -0.72 -5.86 -9.58
CA THR A 190 -1.72 -6.11 -8.53
C THR A 190 -3.11 -6.34 -9.11
N ILE A 191 -3.51 -5.52 -10.08
CA ILE A 191 -4.77 -5.65 -10.83
C ILE A 191 -4.81 -7.00 -11.54
N ASP A 192 -3.76 -7.34 -12.27
CA ASP A 192 -3.70 -8.56 -13.08
C ASP A 192 -3.66 -9.84 -12.21
N LEU A 193 -2.85 -9.86 -11.15
CA LEU A 193 -2.68 -11.04 -10.29
C LEU A 193 -3.93 -11.32 -9.45
N LEU A 194 -4.55 -10.27 -8.90
CA LEU A 194 -5.68 -10.41 -7.99
C LEU A 194 -7.03 -10.40 -8.73
N HIS A 195 -7.02 -10.13 -10.04
CA HIS A 195 -8.23 -10.01 -10.87
C HIS A 195 -9.23 -9.00 -10.29
N LEU A 196 -8.71 -7.90 -9.75
CA LEU A 196 -9.50 -6.83 -9.12
C LEU A 196 -9.74 -5.68 -10.11
N PRO A 197 -10.88 -4.97 -10.00
CA PRO A 197 -11.06 -3.71 -10.72
C PRO A 197 -9.97 -2.69 -10.38
N PRO A 198 -9.44 -1.93 -11.35
CA PRO A 198 -8.41 -0.91 -11.10
C PRO A 198 -8.80 0.10 -10.01
N GLU A 199 -10.06 0.51 -10.01
CA GLU A 199 -10.63 1.45 -9.03
C GLU A 199 -10.50 0.94 -7.59
N ASP A 200 -10.67 -0.36 -7.35
CA ASP A 200 -10.56 -0.94 -6.01
C ASP A 200 -9.12 -0.93 -5.52
N VAL A 201 -8.17 -1.25 -6.42
CA VAL A 201 -6.74 -1.19 -6.13
C VAL A 201 -6.30 0.26 -5.90
N PHE A 202 -6.79 1.22 -6.69
CA PHE A 202 -6.45 2.64 -6.56
C PHE A 202 -7.03 3.26 -5.30
N VAL A 203 -8.24 2.87 -4.89
CA VAL A 203 -8.85 3.31 -3.62
C VAL A 203 -8.04 2.81 -2.43
N PHE A 204 -7.66 1.52 -2.43
CA PHE A 204 -6.80 0.97 -1.39
C PHE A 204 -5.44 1.68 -1.34
N TYR A 205 -4.79 1.82 -2.50
CA TYR A 205 -3.51 2.53 -2.63
C TYR A 205 -3.60 3.94 -2.05
N SER A 206 -4.63 4.70 -2.44
CA SER A 206 -4.81 6.09 -2.04
C SER A 206 -4.97 6.23 -0.53
N ALA A 207 -5.77 5.35 0.08
CA ALA A 207 -5.99 5.35 1.52
C ALA A 207 -4.73 4.94 2.29
N ALA A 208 -4.03 3.90 1.83
CA ALA A 208 -2.79 3.43 2.44
C ALA A 208 -1.64 4.46 2.29
N ALA A 209 -1.55 5.14 1.15
CA ALA A 209 -0.58 6.21 0.94
C ALA A 209 -0.86 7.42 1.85
N ALA A 210 -2.14 7.78 2.06
CA ALA A 210 -2.52 8.91 2.91
C ALA A 210 -2.13 8.75 4.39
N VAL A 211 -1.95 7.51 4.85
CA VAL A 211 -1.52 7.18 6.22
C VAL A 211 -0.09 6.67 6.28
N ASP A 212 0.71 6.89 5.23
CA ASP A 212 2.12 6.48 5.13
C ASP A 212 2.34 4.97 5.37
N LEU A 213 1.42 4.12 4.90
CA LEU A 213 1.55 2.66 4.94
C LEU A 213 2.19 2.09 3.67
N VAL A 214 2.26 2.86 2.59
CA VAL A 214 2.86 2.42 1.31
C VAL A 214 4.29 2.96 1.22
N ARG A 215 5.23 2.07 0.91
CA ARG A 215 6.60 2.45 0.52
C ARG A 215 6.84 2.07 -0.94
N PRO A 216 7.38 2.99 -1.77
CA PRO A 216 7.90 2.60 -3.07
C PRO A 216 9.14 1.73 -2.85
N ASP A 217 9.11 0.52 -3.37
CA ASP A 217 10.30 -0.34 -3.45
C ASP A 217 10.99 -0.01 -4.77
N LEU A 218 11.77 1.07 -4.74
CA LEU A 218 12.70 1.34 -5.83
C LEU A 218 13.69 0.18 -5.84
N PRO A 219 14.01 -0.42 -7.01
CA PRO A 219 15.01 -1.46 -7.07
C PRO A 219 16.29 -0.88 -6.49
N SER A 220 16.62 -1.31 -5.26
CA SER A 220 17.93 -1.10 -4.70
C SER A 220 18.87 -1.66 -5.75
N ARG A 221 19.73 -0.79 -6.30
CA ARG A 221 20.81 -1.16 -7.23
C ARG A 221 21.26 -2.56 -6.86
N PRO A 222 21.20 -3.55 -7.77
CA PRO A 222 21.47 -4.92 -7.37
C PRO A 222 22.82 -4.92 -6.66
N ALA A 223 22.83 -5.39 -5.41
CA ALA A 223 24.05 -5.63 -4.64
C ALA A 223 24.98 -6.66 -5.35
N SER A 224 24.64 -7.09 -6.57
CA SER A 224 25.28 -8.12 -7.36
C SER A 224 26.24 -7.59 -8.44
N LEU A 225 26.69 -6.34 -8.38
CA LEU A 225 27.75 -5.82 -9.27
C LEU A 225 28.95 -5.21 -8.54
N LEU A 226 29.02 -5.31 -7.21
CA LEU A 226 30.11 -4.72 -6.43
C LEU A 226 30.65 -5.61 -5.30
N ALA A 227 30.87 -6.92 -5.54
CA ALA A 227 31.71 -7.73 -4.64
C ALA A 227 32.19 -9.05 -5.29
N ALA A 228 32.65 -9.00 -6.54
CA ALA A 228 33.60 -9.99 -7.06
C ALA A 228 34.93 -9.26 -7.33
N ALA A 229 35.51 -8.68 -6.29
CA ALA A 229 36.93 -8.34 -6.29
C ALA A 229 37.66 -9.53 -5.66
N PRO A 230 38.73 -10.07 -6.29
CA PRO A 230 39.54 -11.09 -5.66
C PRO A 230 40.16 -10.53 -4.36
N PRO A 231 40.35 -11.35 -3.31
CA PRO A 231 40.89 -10.87 -2.05
C PRO A 231 42.36 -10.48 -2.25
N SER A 232 42.67 -9.18 -2.14
CA SER A 232 44.04 -8.71 -1.96
C SER A 232 44.59 -9.25 -0.63
N PRO A 233 45.88 -9.65 -0.56
CA PRO A 233 46.47 -10.17 0.66
C PRO A 233 46.49 -9.10 1.77
N PRO A 234 46.34 -9.49 3.05
CA PRO A 234 46.23 -8.55 4.16
C PRO A 234 47.57 -7.85 4.43
N PRO A 235 47.62 -6.51 4.56
CA PRO A 235 48.76 -5.84 5.15
C PRO A 235 48.82 -6.14 6.66
N ALA A 236 50.06 -6.32 7.14
CA ALA A 236 50.41 -6.74 8.48
C ALA A 236 49.71 -5.93 9.59
N VAL A 237 49.23 -6.67 10.58
CA VAL A 237 48.65 -6.21 11.84
C VAL A 237 49.67 -5.38 12.62
N VAL A 238 49.32 -4.13 12.93
CA VAL A 238 49.91 -3.38 14.05
C VAL A 238 48.81 -3.19 15.09
N PRO A 239 48.96 -3.70 16.33
CA PRO A 239 47.91 -3.64 17.33
C PRO A 239 47.88 -2.27 18.03
N THR A 240 46.77 -1.54 17.89
CA THR A 240 46.51 -0.31 18.68
C THR A 240 45.57 -0.66 19.86
N PRO A 241 45.90 -0.27 21.10
CA PRO A 241 45.17 -0.72 22.29
C PRO A 241 43.77 -0.13 22.39
N ARG A 242 42.78 -1.02 22.57
CA ARG A 242 41.39 -0.69 22.93
C ARG A 242 41.34 -0.07 24.33
N ARG A 243 40.67 1.07 24.48
CA ARG A 243 40.15 1.52 25.79
C ARG A 243 38.66 1.91 25.70
N PRO A 244 37.88 1.65 26.77
CA PRO A 244 36.45 1.39 26.70
C PRO A 244 35.62 2.62 27.12
N LEU A 245 34.82 3.17 26.20
CA LEU A 245 33.96 4.34 26.41
C LEU A 245 32.50 3.94 26.75
N LEU A 246 32.33 2.91 27.56
CA LEU A 246 31.02 2.53 28.14
C LEU A 246 31.16 2.20 29.63
N ARG A 247 31.56 3.18 30.45
CA ARG A 247 31.60 3.00 31.91
C ARG A 247 31.52 4.28 32.74
N LYS A 248 30.67 5.23 32.38
CA LYS A 248 30.42 6.43 33.23
C LYS A 248 28.95 6.87 33.36
N LEU A 249 27.97 5.98 33.20
CA LEU A 249 26.57 6.32 33.51
C LEU A 249 25.88 5.47 34.60
N PHE A 250 26.57 4.52 35.24
CA PHE A 250 25.94 3.67 36.28
C PHE A 250 26.52 3.80 37.70
N ASP A 251 27.38 4.79 37.96
CA ASP A 251 27.96 5.01 39.31
C ASP A 251 27.26 6.14 40.11
N LYS A 252 26.05 6.55 39.72
CA LYS A 252 25.32 7.64 40.40
C LYS A 252 23.94 7.30 40.97
N LEU A 253 23.71 6.03 41.30
CA LEU A 253 22.52 5.59 42.06
C LEU A 253 22.84 4.64 43.24
N ARG A 254 24.06 4.69 43.78
CA ARG A 254 24.36 3.99 45.04
C ARG A 254 25.40 4.71 45.88
N THR A 255 25.11 5.95 46.28
CA THR A 255 25.59 6.59 47.53
C THR A 255 25.05 8.02 47.58
N GLY A 256 24.23 8.30 48.60
CA GLY A 256 23.61 9.60 48.85
C GLY A 256 22.15 9.44 49.22
#